data_AF-A0A8X8ZPF1-F1
#
_entry.id   AF-A0A8X8ZPF1-F1
#
_cell.length_a   1.000
_cell.length_b   1.000
_cell.length_c   1.000
_cell.angle_alpha   90.00
_cell.angle_beta   90.00
_cell.angle_gamma   90.00
#
_symmetry.space_group_name_H-M   'P 1'
#
loop_
_entity.id
_entity.type
_entity.pdbx_description
1 polymer ?
#
loop_
_entity_poly.entity_id
_entity_poly.type
_entity_poly.pdbx_seq_one_letter_code
_entity_poly.pdbx_strand_id
1 'polypeptide(L)'
;MGSESPSAQYIHMVQHLIEECIVFNMSIEECMEALEKHANIKPVITSTVWKELEKENKEFFEAYAKKREEGRFNSDSESSQRQRIHDIVSESTMKNSNDDDNSFWGSCLVLTQELLTKKPYKLDATLLQNPRTPLSSTDSSSSLLRLEMAPAKADATKKSDAKAQALKAAKAVKSPGAFKKKVKKMRTKVTFYRPKTLTKERTPKYPRISAAPRNKLDHYQILKYPLTTESAMKKIEDNNTLVFIVDIRADKKKIKSAVKKMYDIQIKKVNTLIRPDGTKKAYVRLTPDYDALDVANKIGII
;
A
#
# COMPACT_ATOMS: atom_id res chain seq x y z
N MET A 1 18.32 52.10 8.06
CA MET A 1 17.97 51.05 7.09
C MET A 1 17.61 51.77 5.80
N GLY A 2 18.48 51.69 4.80
CA GLY A 2 18.34 52.47 3.57
C GLY A 2 17.17 51.95 2.74
N SER A 3 16.35 52.87 2.23
CA SER A 3 15.33 52.58 1.23
C SER A 3 16.04 52.23 -0.09
N GLU A 4 16.06 50.96 -0.47
CA GLU A 4 16.49 50.53 -1.81
C GLU A 4 15.64 51.23 -2.88
N SER A 5 16.27 51.64 -3.97
CA SER A 5 15.61 52.30 -5.10
C SER A 5 14.53 51.38 -5.72
N PRO A 6 13.40 51.92 -6.20
CA PRO A 6 12.31 51.12 -6.77
C PRO A 6 12.75 50.29 -8.00
N SER A 7 13.82 50.68 -8.68
CA SER A 7 14.45 49.90 -9.74
C SER A 7 15.20 48.66 -9.23
N ALA A 8 15.86 48.74 -8.07
CA ALA A 8 16.54 47.60 -7.45
C ALA A 8 15.54 46.54 -6.99
N GLN A 9 14.41 46.96 -6.42
CA GLN A 9 13.32 46.05 -6.01
C GLN A 9 12.77 45.24 -7.19
N TYR A 10 12.63 45.86 -8.36
CA TYR A 10 12.19 45.17 -9.57
C TYR A 10 13.19 44.10 -10.03
N ILE A 11 14.48 44.40 -9.98
CA ILE A 11 15.55 43.45 -10.34
C ILE A 11 15.56 42.25 -9.40
N HIS A 12 15.46 42.47 -8.08
CA HIS A 12 15.40 41.40 -7.09
C HIS A 12 14.16 40.50 -7.27
N MET A 13 13.02 41.08 -7.63
CA MET A 13 11.81 40.31 -7.95
C MET A 13 12.04 39.42 -9.19
N VAL A 14 12.64 39.95 -10.25
CA VAL A 14 12.94 39.17 -11.47
C VAL A 14 13.96 38.07 -11.19
N GLN A 15 14.99 38.36 -10.39
CA GLN A 15 15.98 37.37 -9.96
C GLN A 15 15.34 36.21 -9.20
N HIS A 16 14.45 36.50 -8.25
CA HIS A 16 13.73 35.47 -7.49
C HIS A 16 12.90 34.56 -8.41
N LEU A 17 12.18 35.13 -9.38
CA LEU A 17 11.41 34.36 -10.36
C LEU A 17 12.30 33.48 -11.25
N ILE A 18 13.50 33.97 -11.60
CA ILE A 18 14.50 33.19 -12.34
C ILE A 18 15.01 32.01 -11.50
N GLU A 19 15.28 32.22 -10.21
CA GLU A 19 15.69 31.16 -9.29
C GLU A 19 14.62 30.06 -9.18
N GLU A 20 13.34 30.44 -9.12
CA GLU A 20 12.24 29.47 -9.16
C GLU A 20 12.23 28.67 -10.47
N CYS A 21 12.41 29.32 -11.64
CA CYS A 21 12.52 28.63 -12.92
C CYS A 21 13.69 27.64 -12.99
N ILE A 22 14.83 27.97 -12.36
CA ILE A 22 16.01 27.09 -12.27
C ILE A 22 15.71 25.86 -11.40
N VAL A 23 14.96 26.02 -10.30
CA VAL A 23 14.54 24.88 -9.46
C VAL A 23 13.66 23.89 -10.23
N PHE A 24 12.86 24.37 -11.19
CA PHE A 24 12.05 23.54 -12.08
C PHE A 24 12.83 22.93 -13.27
N ASN A 25 14.16 23.05 -13.31
CA ASN A 25 15.04 22.57 -14.39
C ASN A 25 14.72 23.19 -15.78
N MET A 26 14.17 24.41 -15.83
CA MET A 26 13.81 25.10 -17.07
C MET A 26 15.03 25.71 -17.79
N SER A 27 14.96 25.87 -19.12
CA SER A 27 15.99 26.55 -19.93
C SER A 27 15.81 28.04 -19.84
N ILE A 28 16.84 28.79 -20.27
CA ILE A 28 16.70 30.23 -20.44
C ILE A 28 15.52 30.57 -21.37
N GLU A 29 15.32 29.78 -22.45
CA GLU A 29 14.21 29.96 -23.40
C GLU A 29 12.85 29.70 -22.75
N GLU A 30 12.71 28.60 -22.03
CA GLU A 30 11.49 28.23 -21.31
C GLU A 30 11.20 29.22 -20.18
N CYS A 31 12.24 29.72 -19.50
CA CYS A 31 12.15 30.75 -18.47
C CYS A 31 11.66 32.07 -19.05
N MET A 32 12.21 32.51 -20.19
CA MET A 32 11.76 33.73 -20.88
C MET A 32 10.28 33.63 -21.28
N GLU A 33 9.87 32.50 -21.87
CA GLU A 33 8.48 32.29 -22.28
C GLU A 33 7.52 32.21 -21.09
N ALA A 34 7.93 31.57 -19.99
CA ALA A 34 7.11 31.45 -18.78
C ALA A 34 6.93 32.81 -18.08
N LEU A 35 8.00 33.59 -17.94
CA LEU A 35 7.94 34.89 -17.28
C LEU A 35 7.20 35.94 -18.12
N GLU A 36 7.26 35.83 -19.45
CA GLU A 36 6.44 36.65 -20.34
C GLU A 36 4.95 36.32 -20.18
N LYS A 37 4.58 35.04 -20.18
CA LYS A 37 3.17 34.59 -20.09
C LYS A 37 2.55 34.80 -18.72
N HIS A 38 3.31 34.58 -17.64
CA HIS A 38 2.77 34.54 -16.27
C HIS A 38 3.00 35.84 -15.49
N ALA A 39 4.08 36.56 -15.76
CA ALA A 39 4.45 37.77 -15.03
C ALA A 39 4.47 39.04 -15.91
N ASN A 40 4.17 38.92 -17.22
CA ASN A 40 4.17 40.03 -18.19
C ASN A 40 5.51 40.79 -18.20
N ILE A 41 6.62 40.07 -18.01
CA ILE A 41 7.98 40.63 -18.04
C ILE A 41 8.52 40.48 -19.46
N LYS A 42 9.11 41.55 -20.01
CA LYS A 42 9.69 41.52 -21.36
C LYS A 42 10.85 40.51 -21.42
N PRO A 43 10.93 39.64 -22.45
CA PRO A 43 12.02 38.67 -22.61
C PRO A 43 13.42 39.28 -22.61
N VAL A 44 13.54 40.55 -23.04
CA VAL A 44 14.81 41.28 -23.01
C VAL A 44 15.32 41.44 -21.57
N ILE A 45 14.44 41.75 -20.61
CA ILE A 45 14.79 41.98 -19.20
C ILE A 45 15.23 40.66 -18.54
N THR A 46 14.49 39.57 -18.79
CA THR A 46 14.85 38.25 -18.26
C THR A 46 16.15 37.76 -18.86
N SER A 47 16.42 38.01 -20.15
CA SER A 47 17.69 37.67 -20.79
C SER A 47 18.88 38.45 -20.22
N THR A 48 18.70 39.73 -19.87
CA THR A 48 19.79 40.55 -19.31
C THR A 48 20.12 40.12 -17.89
N VAL A 49 19.10 39.93 -17.04
CA VAL A 49 19.30 39.49 -15.65
C VAL A 49 19.89 38.08 -15.62
N TRP A 50 19.44 37.17 -16.49
CA TRP A 50 20.00 35.83 -16.58
C TRP A 50 21.49 35.84 -16.98
N LYS A 51 21.87 36.67 -17.97
CA LYS A 51 23.29 36.82 -18.37
C LYS A 51 24.16 37.39 -17.25
N GLU A 52 23.63 38.32 -16.46
CA GLU A 52 24.33 38.84 -15.28
C GLU A 52 24.53 37.75 -14.22
N LEU A 53 23.49 36.95 -13.93
CA LEU A 53 23.57 35.81 -13.00
C LEU A 53 24.55 34.73 -13.47
N GLU A 54 24.56 34.42 -14.77
CA GLU A 54 25.49 33.45 -15.35
C GLU A 54 26.94 33.93 -15.25
N LYS A 55 27.16 35.24 -15.37
CA LYS A 55 28.48 35.85 -15.22
C LYS A 55 28.95 35.84 -13.76
N GLU A 56 28.06 36.07 -12.80
CA GLU A 56 28.38 36.05 -11.37
C GLU A 56 28.62 34.63 -10.85
N ASN A 57 27.85 33.64 -11.33
CA ASN A 57 27.84 32.28 -10.79
C ASN A 57 28.13 31.22 -11.87
N LYS A 58 29.20 31.40 -12.65
CA LYS A 58 29.53 30.54 -13.79
C LYS A 58 29.58 29.04 -13.45
N GLU A 59 30.22 28.69 -12.34
CA GLU A 59 30.36 27.29 -11.91
C GLU A 59 29.01 26.61 -11.62
N PHE A 60 28.04 27.37 -11.08
CA PHE A 60 26.70 26.88 -10.80
C PHE A 60 25.94 26.56 -12.09
N PHE A 61 25.98 27.46 -13.08
CA PHE A 61 25.26 27.28 -14.34
C PHE A 61 25.87 26.17 -15.21
N GLU A 62 27.20 25.99 -15.20
CA GLU A 62 27.85 24.85 -15.84
C GLU A 62 27.41 23.51 -15.21
N ALA A 63 27.35 23.44 -13.87
CA ALA A 63 26.86 22.25 -13.16
C ALA A 63 25.36 21.99 -13.39
N TYR A 64 24.55 23.05 -13.44
CA TYR A 64 23.12 22.98 -13.70
C TYR A 64 22.81 22.47 -15.12
N ALA A 65 23.52 22.97 -16.13
CA ALA A 65 23.39 22.51 -17.52
C ALA A 65 23.74 21.01 -17.63
N LYS A 66 24.85 20.58 -17.02
CA LYS A 66 25.27 19.18 -17.00
C LYS A 66 24.24 18.27 -16.32
N LYS A 67 23.72 18.67 -15.15
CA LYS A 67 22.69 17.92 -14.41
C LYS A 67 21.40 17.78 -15.22
N ARG A 68 21.04 18.80 -15.99
CA ARG A 68 19.87 18.75 -16.86
C ARG A 68 20.07 17.80 -18.04
N GLU A 69 21.25 17.79 -18.67
CA GLU A 69 21.57 16.83 -19.72
C GLU A 69 21.53 15.38 -19.20
N GLU A 70 22.07 15.14 -18.01
CA GLU A 70 21.97 13.84 -17.32
C GLU A 70 20.51 13.45 -17.01
N GLY A 71 19.67 14.41 -16.61
CA GLY A 71 18.24 14.20 -16.39
C GLY A 71 17.47 13.86 -17.69
N ARG A 72 17.82 14.51 -18.79
CA ARG A 72 17.22 14.28 -20.12
C ARG A 72 17.66 12.94 -20.74
N PHE A 73 18.92 12.55 -20.55
CA PHE A 73 19.42 11.25 -20.96
C PHE A 73 18.71 10.07 -20.24
N ASN A 74 18.33 10.27 -18.97
CA ASN A 74 17.54 9.30 -18.22
C ASN A 74 16.07 9.23 -18.69
N SER A 75 15.46 10.35 -19.11
CA SER A 75 14.11 10.32 -19.69
C SER A 75 14.07 9.75 -21.12
N ASP A 76 15.13 9.98 -21.91
CA ASP A 76 15.23 9.48 -23.29
C ASP A 76 15.54 7.97 -23.35
N SER A 77 16.21 7.44 -22.33
CA SER A 77 16.37 6.00 -22.14
C SER A 77 15.09 5.33 -21.66
N GLU A 78 14.31 5.95 -20.76
CA GLU A 78 12.97 5.47 -20.39
C GLU A 78 11.97 5.55 -21.54
N SER A 79 12.01 6.61 -22.36
CA SER A 79 11.15 6.73 -23.55
C SER A 79 11.54 5.72 -24.62
N SER A 80 12.84 5.53 -24.88
CA SER A 80 13.35 4.47 -25.77
C SER A 80 13.00 3.06 -25.26
N GLN A 81 13.05 2.81 -23.95
CA GLN A 81 12.61 1.54 -23.37
C GLN A 81 11.10 1.34 -23.51
N ARG A 82 10.28 2.38 -23.32
CA ARG A 82 8.84 2.34 -23.55
C ARG A 82 8.49 2.11 -25.02
N GLN A 83 9.26 2.70 -25.93
CA GLN A 83 9.08 2.55 -27.37
C GLN A 83 9.47 1.14 -27.82
N ARG A 84 10.57 0.58 -27.30
CA ARG A 84 10.91 -0.85 -27.49
C ARG A 84 9.84 -1.79 -26.93
N ILE A 85 9.26 -1.50 -25.77
CA ILE A 85 8.16 -2.31 -25.22
C ILE A 85 6.91 -2.22 -26.11
N HIS A 86 6.57 -1.02 -26.60
CA HIS A 86 5.48 -0.83 -27.55
C HIS A 86 5.71 -1.60 -28.86
N ASP A 87 6.93 -1.57 -29.39
CA ASP A 87 7.28 -2.27 -30.62
C ASP A 87 7.28 -3.79 -30.43
N ILE A 88 7.77 -4.31 -29.30
CA ILE A 88 7.67 -5.74 -28.94
C ILE A 88 6.20 -6.18 -28.83
N VAL A 89 5.35 -5.36 -28.18
CA VAL A 89 3.90 -5.62 -28.07
C VAL A 89 3.25 -5.58 -29.47
N SER A 90 3.63 -4.64 -30.32
CA SER A 90 3.11 -4.51 -31.69
C SER A 90 3.57 -5.65 -32.61
N GLU A 91 4.81 -6.10 -32.46
CA GLU A 91 5.39 -7.20 -33.25
C GLU A 91 4.82 -8.55 -32.80
N SER A 92 4.47 -8.69 -31.51
CA SER A 92 3.71 -9.83 -31.00
C SER A 92 2.25 -9.86 -31.51
N THR A 93 1.67 -8.70 -31.84
CA THR A 93 0.36 -8.62 -32.51
C THR A 93 0.40 -8.90 -34.02
N MET A 94 1.58 -8.78 -34.65
CA MET A 94 1.77 -9.06 -36.09
C MET A 94 2.28 -10.49 -36.37
N LYS A 95 2.77 -11.22 -35.35
CA LYS A 95 3.18 -12.64 -35.46
C LYS A 95 2.09 -13.65 -35.12
N ASN A 96 0.90 -13.21 -34.73
CA ASN A 96 -0.28 -14.06 -34.47
C ASN A 96 -1.30 -13.99 -35.62
N SER A 97 -0.81 -14.01 -36.86
CA SER A 97 -1.63 -14.24 -38.05
C SER A 97 -0.89 -15.18 -38.98
N ASN A 98 -0.96 -16.48 -38.68
CA ASN A 98 -1.01 -17.57 -39.64
C ASN A 98 -1.57 -18.80 -38.92
N ASP A 99 -2.50 -19.47 -39.60
CA ASP A 99 -3.19 -20.75 -39.27
C ASP A 99 -4.47 -20.67 -38.42
N ASP A 100 -5.53 -20.27 -39.12
CA ASP A 100 -6.87 -20.87 -39.30
C ASP A 100 -7.66 -21.57 -38.16
N ASP A 101 -8.96 -21.22 -38.20
CA ASP A 101 -10.16 -21.88 -37.66
C ASP A 101 -10.39 -21.87 -36.14
N ASN A 102 -11.31 -21.02 -35.65
CA ASN A 102 -12.74 -21.33 -35.71
C ASN A 102 -13.56 -20.24 -35.00
N SER A 103 -14.73 -19.97 -35.58
CA SER A 103 -15.93 -19.30 -35.06
C SER A 103 -15.91 -18.66 -33.67
N PHE A 104 -16.50 -17.46 -33.62
CA PHE A 104 -17.26 -16.83 -32.53
C PHE A 104 -16.63 -15.50 -32.08
N TRP A 105 -17.43 -14.44 -32.13
CA TRP A 105 -17.14 -13.03 -31.75
C TRP A 105 -16.72 -12.04 -32.84
N GLY A 106 -17.48 -12.03 -33.93
CA GLY A 106 -17.66 -10.85 -34.80
C GLY A 106 -19.11 -10.37 -34.77
N SER A 107 -19.59 -9.83 -33.65
CA SER A 107 -20.85 -9.08 -33.56
C SER A 107 -21.02 -8.48 -32.16
N CYS A 108 -20.47 -7.29 -31.93
CA CYS A 108 -21.03 -6.37 -30.94
C CYS A 108 -20.41 -4.96 -31.03
N LEU A 109 -20.23 -4.42 -32.23
CA LEU A 109 -20.11 -2.97 -32.39
C LEU A 109 -21.35 -2.51 -33.13
N VAL A 110 -22.09 -1.63 -32.44
CA VAL A 110 -23.25 -0.89 -32.91
C VAL A 110 -24.57 -1.68 -32.95
N LEU A 111 -25.29 -1.65 -31.82
CA LEU A 111 -26.65 -1.10 -31.78
C LEU A 111 -27.12 -0.91 -30.33
N THR A 112 -27.56 0.32 -30.09
CA THR A 112 -28.61 0.72 -29.14
C THR A 112 -28.33 0.65 -27.63
N GLN A 113 -27.97 1.83 -27.12
CA GLN A 113 -28.62 2.51 -26.01
C GLN A 113 -29.91 1.86 -25.48
N GLU A 114 -30.02 1.87 -24.14
CA GLU A 114 -31.26 1.80 -23.35
C GLU A 114 -31.72 0.41 -22.90
N LEU A 115 -31.28 -0.01 -21.71
CA LEU A 115 -32.20 -0.43 -20.64
C LEU A 115 -31.51 -0.47 -19.28
N LEU A 116 -32.15 0.24 -18.36
CA LEU A 116 -31.86 0.42 -16.96
C LEU A 116 -31.81 -0.90 -16.15
N THR A 117 -30.81 -0.96 -15.27
CA THR A 117 -30.93 -1.31 -13.84
C THR A 117 -31.06 -2.77 -13.38
N LYS A 118 -30.37 -2.98 -12.25
CA LYS A 118 -30.56 -3.99 -11.18
C LYS A 118 -29.85 -5.34 -11.33
N LYS A 119 -28.69 -5.32 -10.66
CA LYS A 119 -28.25 -6.18 -9.55
C LYS A 119 -27.89 -7.65 -9.80
N PRO A 120 -26.94 -8.16 -8.99
CA PRO A 120 -26.28 -9.44 -9.21
C PRO A 120 -26.61 -10.50 -8.14
N TYR A 121 -26.49 -11.75 -8.55
CA TYR A 121 -26.09 -12.93 -7.75
C TYR A 121 -25.66 -13.99 -8.79
N LYS A 122 -24.67 -14.87 -8.61
CA LYS A 122 -23.89 -15.40 -7.47
C LYS A 122 -22.91 -16.41 -8.12
N LEU A 123 -21.61 -16.50 -7.79
CA LEU A 123 -20.95 -17.52 -6.92
C LEU A 123 -19.48 -17.53 -7.41
N ASP A 124 -18.49 -17.19 -6.58
CA ASP A 124 -17.78 -18.01 -5.58
C ASP A 124 -16.86 -19.07 -6.19
N ALA A 125 -15.54 -18.81 -6.11
CA ALA A 125 -14.48 -19.79 -6.30
C ALA A 125 -13.71 -19.97 -4.99
N THR A 126 -13.56 -21.23 -4.65
CA THR A 126 -13.06 -21.82 -3.43
C THR A 126 -11.56 -21.68 -3.25
N LEU A 127 -11.19 -21.68 -1.96
CA LEU A 127 -9.89 -21.88 -1.35
C LEU A 127 -9.06 -23.03 -1.94
N LEU A 128 -7.74 -22.85 -1.95
CA LEU A 128 -6.77 -23.92 -1.80
C LEU A 128 -5.82 -23.65 -0.62
N GLN A 129 -5.47 -24.77 -0.01
CA GLN A 129 -4.94 -25.06 1.32
C GLN A 129 -3.44 -24.75 1.49
N ASN A 130 -2.95 -24.69 2.74
CA ASN A 130 -2.07 -25.76 3.26
C ASN A 130 -1.78 -25.63 4.78
N PRO A 131 -1.96 -26.72 5.56
CA PRO A 131 -1.59 -26.80 6.98
C PRO A 131 -0.38 -27.75 7.22
N ARG A 132 0.32 -27.56 8.35
CA ARG A 132 1.13 -28.60 9.00
C ARG A 132 0.45 -29.02 10.30
N THR A 133 0.31 -30.33 10.52
CA THR A 133 -0.09 -30.97 11.79
C THR A 133 1.11 -31.69 12.43
N PRO A 134 1.01 -32.04 13.72
CA PRO A 134 1.25 -33.43 14.10
C PRO A 134 0.08 -34.08 14.88
N LEU A 135 -0.16 -35.36 14.53
CA LEU A 135 -0.57 -36.56 15.30
C LEU A 135 -1.01 -36.39 16.77
N SER A 136 -1.92 -37.16 17.40
CA SER A 136 -2.80 -38.30 17.07
C SER A 136 -3.53 -38.69 18.37
N SER A 137 -4.77 -39.19 18.32
CA SER A 137 -5.27 -40.40 19.02
C SER A 137 -6.80 -40.41 19.19
N THR A 138 -7.41 -41.50 18.69
CA THR A 138 -8.53 -42.31 19.24
C THR A 138 -9.83 -41.58 19.66
N ASP A 139 -11.06 -42.03 19.33
CA ASP A 139 -11.52 -43.36 18.97
C ASP A 139 -12.96 -43.28 18.41
N SER A 140 -13.25 -44.18 17.46
CA SER A 140 -14.44 -45.06 17.38
C SER A 140 -15.83 -44.47 17.68
N SER A 141 -16.82 -44.53 16.79
CA SER A 141 -17.46 -45.79 16.39
C SER A 141 -18.40 -45.61 15.19
N SER A 142 -18.53 -46.70 14.43
CA SER A 142 -19.28 -46.89 13.18
C SER A 142 -20.80 -46.94 13.33
N SER A 143 -21.51 -46.71 12.21
CA SER A 143 -22.52 -47.63 11.61
C SER A 143 -23.28 -46.89 10.49
N LEU A 144 -22.93 -47.14 9.23
CA LEU A 144 -23.60 -48.05 8.28
C LEU A 144 -24.98 -47.60 7.77
N LEU A 145 -25.00 -47.36 6.46
CA LEU A 145 -26.13 -47.08 5.58
C LEU A 145 -27.07 -48.29 5.45
N ARG A 146 -28.37 -48.04 5.33
CA ARG A 146 -29.28 -48.88 4.52
C ARG A 146 -30.44 -48.04 3.99
N LEU A 147 -30.45 -47.87 2.66
CA LEU A 147 -31.60 -47.43 1.87
C LEU A 147 -32.51 -48.64 1.66
N GLU A 148 -33.81 -48.48 1.94
CA GLU A 148 -34.85 -49.42 1.50
C GLU A 148 -35.88 -48.74 0.60
N MET A 149 -36.35 -49.55 -0.35
CA MET A 149 -37.09 -49.22 -1.56
C MET A 149 -38.60 -49.03 -1.32
N ALA A 150 -39.23 -48.26 -2.21
CA ALA A 150 -40.67 -48.07 -2.29
C ALA A 150 -41.39 -49.29 -2.90
N PRO A 151 -42.64 -49.60 -2.49
CA PRO A 151 -43.53 -50.45 -3.27
C PRO A 151 -44.55 -49.63 -4.10
N ALA A 152 -44.97 -50.27 -5.19
CA ALA A 152 -45.78 -49.76 -6.28
C ALA A 152 -47.30 -49.64 -5.99
N LYS A 153 -47.99 -49.01 -6.96
CA LYS A 153 -49.42 -48.69 -7.05
C LYS A 153 -50.37 -49.90 -6.92
N ALA A 154 -51.56 -49.65 -6.36
CA ALA A 154 -52.81 -50.31 -6.73
C ALA A 154 -53.99 -49.32 -6.64
N ASP A 155 -54.79 -49.26 -7.71
CA ASP A 155 -56.05 -48.52 -7.83
C ASP A 155 -57.18 -49.15 -6.99
N ALA A 156 -58.05 -48.32 -6.38
CA ALA A 156 -59.45 -48.67 -6.13
C ALA A 156 -60.28 -47.43 -5.74
N THR A 157 -61.22 -47.09 -6.61
CA THR A 157 -62.34 -46.17 -6.38
C THR A 157 -63.32 -46.74 -5.35
N LYS A 158 -63.50 -46.06 -4.19
CA LYS A 158 -64.68 -46.25 -3.32
C LYS A 158 -65.13 -44.90 -2.73
N LYS A 159 -66.39 -44.54 -3.00
CA LYS A 159 -67.09 -43.36 -2.45
C LYS A 159 -67.05 -43.42 -0.92
N SER A 160 -66.53 -42.38 -0.27
CA SER A 160 -66.52 -42.26 1.19
C SER A 160 -67.92 -41.97 1.73
N ASP A 161 -68.34 -42.69 2.75
CA ASP A 161 -69.65 -42.52 3.40
C ASP A 161 -69.86 -41.07 3.90
N ALA A 162 -70.98 -40.46 3.49
CA ALA A 162 -71.33 -39.07 3.83
C ALA A 162 -71.39 -38.83 5.36
N LYS A 163 -71.72 -39.85 6.16
CA LYS A 163 -71.68 -39.78 7.64
C LYS A 163 -70.25 -39.66 8.19
N ALA A 164 -69.27 -40.35 7.59
CA ALA A 164 -67.88 -40.25 8.01
C ALA A 164 -67.28 -38.88 7.65
N GLN A 165 -67.71 -38.30 6.53
CA GLN A 165 -67.32 -36.96 6.08
C GLN A 165 -67.96 -35.87 6.97
N ALA A 166 -69.23 -36.03 7.35
CA ALA A 166 -69.92 -35.14 8.28
C ALA A 166 -69.36 -35.21 9.71
N LEU A 167 -68.99 -36.40 10.21
CA LEU A 167 -68.34 -36.56 11.52
C LEU A 167 -66.91 -36.02 11.52
N LYS A 168 -66.18 -36.10 10.40
CA LYS A 168 -64.87 -35.44 10.23
C LYS A 168 -65.00 -33.92 10.19
N ALA A 169 -65.99 -33.38 9.48
CA ALA A 169 -66.28 -31.95 9.45
C ALA A 169 -66.72 -31.40 10.82
N ALA A 170 -67.59 -32.12 11.54
CA ALA A 170 -68.03 -31.74 12.88
C ALA A 170 -66.90 -31.78 13.91
N LYS A 171 -65.97 -32.74 13.80
CA LYS A 171 -64.74 -32.78 14.62
C LYS A 171 -63.79 -31.63 14.29
N ALA A 172 -63.69 -31.22 13.03
CA ALA A 172 -62.88 -30.08 12.60
C ALA A 172 -63.43 -28.71 13.05
N VAL A 173 -64.75 -28.59 13.21
CA VAL A 173 -65.40 -27.35 13.69
C VAL A 173 -65.45 -27.28 15.23
N LYS A 174 -65.57 -28.42 15.92
CA LYS A 174 -65.60 -28.52 17.40
C LYS A 174 -64.23 -28.61 18.05
N SER A 175 -63.17 -28.99 17.32
CA SER A 175 -61.83 -28.65 17.77
C SER A 175 -61.81 -27.14 17.90
N PRO A 176 -61.49 -26.57 19.07
CA PRO A 176 -61.42 -25.12 19.22
C PRO A 176 -60.39 -24.70 18.20
N GLY A 177 -60.87 -24.18 17.07
CA GLY A 177 -60.04 -23.73 15.97
C GLY A 177 -59.07 -22.80 16.64
N ALA A 178 -57.82 -23.23 16.73
CA ALA A 178 -56.84 -22.60 17.56
C ALA A 178 -56.53 -21.27 16.89
N PHE A 179 -57.37 -20.26 17.14
CA PHE A 179 -57.04 -18.86 17.02
C PHE A 179 -55.94 -18.67 18.06
N LYS A 180 -54.73 -19.09 17.70
CA LYS A 180 -53.51 -18.87 18.47
C LYS A 180 -53.44 -17.35 18.58
N LYS A 181 -53.95 -16.79 19.69
CA LYS A 181 -53.79 -15.37 19.99
C LYS A 181 -52.30 -15.12 19.87
N LYS A 182 -51.87 -14.39 18.84
CA LYS A 182 -50.46 -14.06 18.64
C LYS A 182 -50.00 -13.32 19.90
N VAL A 183 -49.22 -14.00 20.73
CA VAL A 183 -48.63 -13.40 21.92
C VAL A 183 -47.72 -12.27 21.43
N LYS A 184 -48.03 -11.03 21.82
CA LYS A 184 -47.24 -9.87 21.43
C LYS A 184 -45.90 -9.91 22.16
N LYS A 185 -44.82 -9.52 21.49
CA LYS A 185 -43.50 -9.41 22.13
C LYS A 185 -43.55 -8.31 23.19
N MET A 186 -43.56 -8.71 24.46
CA MET A 186 -43.57 -7.80 25.60
C MET A 186 -42.27 -7.01 25.65
N ARG A 187 -42.35 -5.68 25.70
CA ARG A 187 -41.22 -4.78 25.92
C ARG A 187 -41.27 -4.33 27.37
N THR A 188 -40.27 -4.70 28.16
CA THR A 188 -40.19 -4.37 29.59
C THR A 188 -39.66 -2.97 29.86
N LYS A 189 -38.93 -2.37 28.91
CA LYS A 189 -38.44 -0.99 28.98
C LYS A 189 -39.29 -0.06 28.11
N VAL A 190 -39.51 1.15 28.61
CA VAL A 190 -40.22 2.22 27.88
C VAL A 190 -39.37 2.76 26.73
N THR A 191 -38.04 2.75 26.88
CA THR A 191 -37.09 3.19 25.86
C THR A 191 -36.87 2.12 24.79
N PHE A 192 -37.02 2.51 23.53
CA PHE A 192 -36.75 1.65 22.39
C PHE A 192 -35.24 1.66 22.07
N TYR A 193 -34.60 0.49 22.14
CA TYR A 193 -33.20 0.32 21.75
C TYR A 193 -33.11 -0.29 20.36
N ARG A 194 -32.19 0.24 19.54
CA ARG A 194 -31.85 -0.38 18.26
C ARG A 194 -31.36 -1.82 18.52
N PRO A 195 -31.97 -2.85 17.90
CA PRO A 195 -31.48 -4.21 18.04
C PRO A 195 -30.07 -4.28 17.49
N LYS A 196 -29.21 -5.07 18.14
CA LYS A 196 -27.86 -5.32 17.62
C LYS A 196 -28.00 -6.01 16.26
N THR A 197 -27.55 -5.32 15.22
CA THR A 197 -27.54 -5.82 13.85
C THR A 197 -26.15 -6.35 13.53
N LEU A 198 -26.07 -7.34 12.63
CA LEU A 198 -24.78 -7.82 12.12
C LEU A 198 -24.06 -6.68 11.37
N THR A 199 -22.86 -6.34 11.83
CA THR A 199 -21.95 -5.41 11.14
C THR A 199 -20.99 -6.23 10.28
N LYS A 200 -21.15 -6.16 8.96
CA LYS A 200 -20.25 -6.83 8.02
C LYS A 200 -18.88 -6.14 8.03
N GLU A 201 -17.82 -6.93 7.90
CA GLU A 201 -16.48 -6.39 7.71
C GLU A 201 -16.35 -5.67 6.35
N ARG A 202 -15.36 -4.77 6.25
CA ARG A 202 -15.13 -4.01 5.02
C ARG A 202 -14.44 -4.89 3.98
N THR A 203 -15.19 -5.32 2.96
CA THR A 203 -14.66 -6.01 1.77
C THR A 203 -14.75 -5.07 0.55
N PRO A 204 -13.74 -4.22 0.29
CA PRO A 204 -13.79 -3.28 -0.83
C PRO A 204 -13.73 -4.01 -2.17
N LYS A 205 -14.41 -3.48 -3.20
CA LYS A 205 -14.43 -4.09 -4.56
C LYS A 205 -13.09 -3.99 -5.29
N TYR A 206 -12.30 -2.98 -4.96
CA TYR A 206 -10.98 -2.71 -5.55
C TYR A 206 -10.04 -2.19 -4.46
N PRO A 207 -8.74 -2.48 -4.54
CA PRO A 207 -7.77 -1.93 -3.61
C PRO A 207 -7.64 -0.41 -3.82
N ARG A 208 -7.42 0.34 -2.74
CA ARG A 208 -7.24 1.81 -2.83
C ARG A 208 -5.90 2.21 -3.44
N ILE A 209 -4.91 1.33 -3.37
CA ILE A 209 -3.57 1.51 -3.91
C ILE A 209 -3.24 0.22 -4.66
N SER A 210 -2.68 0.34 -5.86
CA SER A 210 -2.34 -0.80 -6.71
C SER A 210 -1.29 -1.72 -6.08
N ALA A 211 -0.29 -1.15 -5.39
CA ALA A 211 0.77 -1.89 -4.71
C ALA A 211 1.01 -1.34 -3.29
N ALA A 212 1.39 -2.23 -2.36
CA ALA A 212 1.74 -1.82 -1.01
C ALA A 212 3.08 -1.04 -1.00
N PRO A 213 3.20 0.05 -0.23
CA PRO A 213 4.45 0.80 -0.14
C PRO A 213 5.53 -0.03 0.56
N ARG A 214 6.76 0.03 0.02
CA ARG A 214 7.93 -0.60 0.64
C ARG A 214 8.31 0.08 1.96
N ASN A 215 8.83 -0.71 2.89
CA ASN A 215 9.42 -0.18 4.12
C ASN A 215 10.67 0.63 3.79
N LYS A 216 10.65 1.94 4.07
CA LYS A 216 11.77 2.85 3.83
C LYS A 216 12.84 2.82 4.94
N LEU A 217 12.51 2.26 6.11
CA LEU A 217 13.42 2.14 7.26
C LEU A 217 13.93 0.70 7.35
N ASP A 218 14.97 0.40 6.58
CA ASP A 218 15.69 -0.87 6.65
C ASP A 218 16.86 -0.80 7.62
N HIS A 219 17.59 -1.91 7.75
CA HIS A 219 18.65 -2.12 8.74
C HIS A 219 19.82 -1.16 8.52
N TYR A 220 20.16 -0.93 7.24
CA TYR A 220 21.20 -0.01 6.80
C TYR A 220 20.81 1.45 7.05
N GLN A 221 19.54 1.83 6.81
CA GLN A 221 19.08 3.19 7.08
C GLN A 221 18.96 3.47 8.58
N ILE A 222 18.63 2.46 9.38
CA ILE A 222 18.59 2.58 10.84
C ILE A 222 19.99 2.87 11.39
N LEU A 223 21.00 2.08 11.02
CA LEU A 223 22.38 2.22 11.48
C LEU A 223 23.21 3.03 10.47
N LYS A 224 23.37 4.33 10.73
CA LYS A 224 24.08 5.20 9.78
C LYS A 224 25.59 4.98 9.84
N TYR A 225 26.19 5.21 11.00
CA TYR A 225 27.62 5.01 11.21
C TYR A 225 27.97 4.88 12.69
N PRO A 226 29.07 4.18 13.02
CA PRO A 226 29.61 4.14 14.38
C PRO A 226 30.19 5.50 14.79
N LEU A 227 30.11 5.85 16.06
CA LEU A 227 30.68 7.09 16.59
C LEU A 227 32.10 6.84 17.10
N THR A 228 33.07 7.58 16.56
CA THR A 228 34.51 7.39 16.79
C THR A 228 35.12 8.40 17.78
N THR A 229 34.30 9.10 18.57
CA THR A 229 34.78 10.09 19.54
C THR A 229 35.52 9.42 20.70
N GLU A 230 36.47 10.10 21.34
CA GLU A 230 37.22 9.60 22.51
C GLU A 230 36.31 9.01 23.60
N SER A 231 35.23 9.71 23.96
CA SER A 231 34.24 9.23 24.93
C SER A 231 33.49 7.97 24.49
N ALA A 232 33.40 7.72 23.18
CA ALA A 232 32.81 6.51 22.62
C ALA A 232 33.83 5.37 22.58
N MET A 233 35.08 5.64 22.21
CA MET A 233 36.16 4.64 22.25
C MET A 233 36.36 4.09 23.67
N LYS A 234 36.40 4.97 24.66
CA LYS A 234 36.44 4.57 26.09
C LYS A 234 35.25 3.69 26.50
N LYS A 235 34.09 3.87 25.89
CA LYS A 235 32.90 3.04 26.16
C LYS A 235 32.94 1.67 25.49
N ILE A 236 33.69 1.52 24.41
CA ILE A 236 33.95 0.22 23.77
C ILE A 236 34.80 -0.61 24.71
N GLU A 237 35.89 -0.04 25.22
CA GLU A 237 36.84 -0.69 26.15
C GLU A 237 36.22 -1.01 27.51
N ASP A 238 35.74 0.01 28.25
CA ASP A 238 35.37 -0.16 29.66
C ASP A 238 34.06 -0.93 29.87
N ASN A 239 33.09 -0.74 28.96
CA ASN A 239 31.69 -1.12 29.20
C ASN A 239 31.15 -2.17 28.24
N ASN A 240 31.97 -2.62 27.28
CA ASN A 240 31.53 -3.49 26.18
C ASN A 240 30.26 -2.91 25.49
N THR A 241 30.37 -1.64 25.09
CA THR A 241 29.28 -0.90 24.45
C THR A 241 29.71 -0.25 23.15
N LEU A 242 29.01 -0.57 22.06
CA LEU A 242 29.18 0.11 20.78
C LEU A 242 28.30 1.35 20.72
N VAL A 243 28.82 2.41 20.12
CA VAL A 243 28.10 3.69 19.97
C VAL A 243 27.83 3.95 18.51
N PHE A 244 26.56 4.11 18.15
CA PHE A 244 26.14 4.39 16.78
C PHE A 244 25.42 5.74 16.67
N ILE A 245 25.57 6.39 15.52
CA ILE A 245 24.62 7.38 15.01
C ILE A 245 23.52 6.62 14.27
N VAL A 246 22.28 6.91 14.64
CA VAL A 246 21.09 6.20 14.19
C VAL A 246 20.08 7.21 13.64
N ASP A 247 19.17 6.74 12.79
CA ASP A 247 18.02 7.53 12.38
C ASP A 247 17.12 7.96 13.56
N ILE A 248 16.56 9.18 13.47
CA ILE A 248 15.71 9.79 14.49
C ILE A 248 14.41 8.99 14.68
N ARG A 249 13.92 8.32 13.64
CA ARG A 249 12.67 7.54 13.68
C ARG A 249 12.85 6.13 14.22
N ALA A 250 14.09 5.70 14.48
CA ALA A 250 14.37 4.34 14.90
C ALA A 250 14.12 4.13 16.41
N ASP A 251 13.38 3.08 16.73
CA ASP A 251 13.12 2.66 18.10
C ASP A 251 14.23 1.73 18.62
N LYS A 252 14.35 1.59 19.94
CA LYS A 252 15.34 0.68 20.57
C LYS A 252 15.23 -0.76 20.08
N LYS A 253 14.01 -1.24 19.82
CA LYS A 253 13.76 -2.60 19.28
C LYS A 253 14.31 -2.76 17.86
N LYS A 254 14.11 -1.74 17.02
CA LYS A 254 14.61 -1.72 15.64
C LYS A 254 16.14 -1.71 15.62
N ILE A 255 16.76 -0.85 16.43
CA ILE A 255 18.23 -0.79 16.60
C ILE A 255 18.79 -2.14 17.04
N LYS A 256 18.15 -2.78 18.04
CA LYS A 256 18.55 -4.12 18.52
C LYS A 256 18.48 -5.15 17.40
N SER A 257 17.41 -5.15 16.60
CA SER A 257 17.27 -6.06 15.46
C SER A 257 18.22 -5.76 14.30
N ALA A 258 18.58 -4.49 14.10
CA ALA A 258 19.50 -4.05 13.06
C ALA A 258 20.92 -4.52 13.35
N VAL A 259 21.44 -4.20 14.53
CA VAL A 259 22.80 -4.58 14.96
C VAL A 259 22.94 -6.10 15.01
N LYS A 260 21.90 -6.81 15.50
CA LYS A 260 21.92 -8.28 15.54
C LYS A 260 22.00 -8.93 14.16
N LYS A 261 21.36 -8.35 13.14
CA LYS A 261 21.34 -8.90 11.78
C LYS A 261 22.54 -8.47 10.92
N MET A 262 23.09 -7.30 11.19
CA MET A 262 24.20 -6.76 10.39
C MET A 262 25.56 -7.30 10.82
N TYR A 263 25.75 -7.50 12.11
CA TYR A 263 27.04 -7.86 12.67
C TYR A 263 27.00 -9.21 13.42
N ASP A 264 25.85 -9.89 13.41
CA ASP A 264 25.61 -11.19 14.10
C ASP A 264 25.92 -11.19 15.60
N ILE A 265 25.67 -10.05 16.26
CA ILE A 265 25.98 -9.84 17.68
C ILE A 265 24.73 -9.95 18.55
N GLN A 266 24.86 -10.52 19.75
CA GLN A 266 23.82 -10.50 20.75
C GLN A 266 23.94 -9.30 21.69
N ILE A 267 22.82 -8.61 21.93
CA ILE A 267 22.76 -7.34 22.63
C ILE A 267 22.01 -7.51 23.95
N LYS A 268 22.59 -7.00 25.06
CA LYS A 268 21.91 -6.89 26.36
C LYS A 268 20.83 -5.81 26.29
N LYS A 269 21.23 -4.55 26.15
CA LYS A 269 20.34 -3.39 26.17
C LYS A 269 20.78 -2.28 25.21
N VAL A 270 19.83 -1.44 24.82
CA VAL A 270 20.06 -0.26 23.98
C VAL A 270 19.55 0.98 24.70
N ASN A 271 20.41 1.97 24.84
CA ASN A 271 20.09 3.30 25.35
C ASN A 271 20.22 4.30 24.20
N THR A 272 19.37 5.32 24.17
CA THR A 272 19.35 6.31 23.07
C THR A 272 19.19 7.71 23.64
N LEU A 273 19.81 8.69 23.00
CA LEU A 273 19.56 10.11 23.20
C LEU A 273 19.55 10.83 21.86
N ILE A 274 18.94 12.01 21.80
CA ILE A 274 19.04 12.91 20.65
C ILE A 274 20.15 13.91 20.95
N ARG A 275 21.10 14.07 20.03
CA ARG A 275 22.15 15.11 20.12
C ARG A 275 21.55 16.48 19.80
N PRO A 276 22.15 17.59 20.27
CA PRO A 276 21.75 18.92 19.82
C PRO A 276 21.84 19.10 18.30
N ASP A 277 22.72 18.35 17.63
CA ASP A 277 22.86 18.30 16.15
C ASP A 277 21.65 17.68 15.42
N GLY A 278 20.62 17.26 16.17
CA GLY A 278 19.42 16.63 15.63
C GLY A 278 19.57 15.14 15.32
N THR A 279 20.76 14.54 15.42
CA THR A 279 20.97 13.10 15.18
C THR A 279 20.72 12.26 16.43
N LYS A 280 20.27 11.01 16.28
CA LYS A 280 20.12 10.08 17.41
C LYS A 280 21.44 9.37 17.70
N LYS A 281 21.90 9.38 18.95
CA LYS A 281 23.02 8.56 19.46
C LYS A 281 22.45 7.34 20.16
N ALA A 282 22.95 6.15 19.81
CA ALA A 282 22.59 4.90 20.47
C ALA A 282 23.81 4.28 21.14
N TYR A 283 23.69 3.97 22.44
CA TYR A 283 24.62 3.14 23.19
C TYR A 283 24.09 1.72 23.21
N VAL A 284 24.80 0.79 22.58
CA VAL A 284 24.40 -0.61 22.40
C VAL A 284 25.32 -1.48 23.26
N ARG A 285 24.79 -2.00 24.38
CA ARG A 285 25.55 -2.88 25.28
C ARG A 285 25.46 -4.32 24.80
N LEU A 286 26.61 -4.93 24.55
CA LEU A 286 26.69 -6.31 24.08
C LEU A 286 26.52 -7.31 25.24
N THR A 287 26.22 -8.56 24.87
CA THR A 287 26.31 -9.73 25.76
C THR A 287 27.76 -9.98 26.15
N PRO A 288 28.05 -10.62 27.31
CA PRO A 288 29.43 -10.83 27.71
C PRO A 288 30.15 -11.86 26.84
N ASP A 289 29.39 -12.61 26.04
CA ASP A 289 29.89 -13.63 25.12
C ASP A 289 30.60 -13.05 23.89
N TYR A 290 30.40 -11.74 23.63
CA TYR A 290 31.03 -11.01 22.54
C TYR A 290 31.82 -9.83 23.10
N ASP A 291 33.05 -9.65 22.64
CA ASP A 291 33.83 -8.46 22.95
C ASP A 291 33.54 -7.33 21.95
N ALA A 292 33.37 -6.10 22.45
CA ALA A 292 33.13 -4.93 21.61
C ALA A 292 34.36 -4.52 20.82
N LEU A 293 35.57 -4.78 21.34
CA LEU A 293 36.83 -4.47 20.64
C LEU A 293 36.97 -5.29 19.35
N ASP A 294 36.77 -6.60 19.43
CA ASP A 294 36.81 -7.49 18.27
C ASP A 294 35.77 -7.12 17.21
N VAL A 295 34.58 -6.74 17.64
CA VAL A 295 33.53 -6.29 16.74
C VAL A 295 33.90 -4.96 16.09
N ALA A 296 34.48 -4.02 16.83
CA ALA A 296 34.90 -2.73 16.28
C ALA A 296 36.01 -2.89 15.22
N ASN A 297 36.93 -3.84 15.41
CA ASN A 297 37.93 -4.24 14.42
C ASN A 297 37.27 -4.79 13.14
N LYS A 298 36.24 -5.63 13.28
CA LYS A 298 35.46 -6.15 12.13
C LYS A 298 34.72 -5.06 11.38
N ILE A 299 34.27 -4.01 12.08
CA ILE A 299 33.61 -2.87 11.46
C ILE A 299 34.64 -1.91 10.82
N GLY A 300 35.89 -1.92 11.29
CA GLY A 300 36.98 -1.08 10.77
C GLY A 300 37.02 0.32 11.40
N ILE A 301 36.81 0.42 12.71
CA ILE A 301 36.76 1.69 13.45
C ILE A 301 37.99 1.91 14.35
N ILE A 302 38.77 0.86 14.58
CA ILE A 302 40.00 0.81 15.38
C ILE A 302 41.16 0.50 14.44
#